data_AF-A0A484H9H5-F1
#
_entry.id   AF-A0A484H9H5-F1
#
_cell.length_a   1.000
_cell.length_b   1.000
_cell.length_c   1.000
_cell.angle_alpha   90.00
_cell.angle_beta   90.00
_cell.angle_gamma   90.00
#
_symmetry.space_group_name_H-M   'P 1'
#
loop_
_entity.id
_entity.type
_entity.pdbx_description
1 polymer ?
#
loop_
_entity_poly.entity_id
_entity_poly.type
_entity_poly.pdbx_seq_one_letter_code
_entity_poly.pdbx_strand_id
1 'polypeptide(L)'
;MAVCLDRKTAPVPTAVMRITLTNFRNYEKLHLKVTEQPIVLTGTNGIGKTNLIEAVSFLTPGRGLRRARLSEIARHGTSSWSIAATVMTPAGPVEVGTGLECATYCPHW
;
A
#
# COMPACT_ATOMS: atom_id res chain seq x y z
N MET A 1 -22.35 -23.92 -13.21
CA MET A 1 -23.27 -23.39 -12.18
C MET A 1 -22.45 -22.64 -11.16
N ALA A 2 -22.51 -21.31 -11.16
CA ALA A 2 -21.89 -20.51 -10.10
C ALA A 2 -22.92 -20.32 -9.00
N VAL A 3 -22.62 -20.80 -7.79
CA VAL A 3 -23.42 -20.52 -6.61
C VAL A 3 -23.15 -19.07 -6.23
N CYS A 4 -24.08 -18.17 -6.56
CA CYS A 4 -24.15 -16.87 -5.89
C CYS A 4 -24.54 -17.13 -4.45
N LEU A 5 -23.59 -17.05 -3.52
CA LEU A 5 -23.91 -16.92 -2.11
C LEU A 5 -24.53 -15.54 -1.91
N ASP A 6 -25.83 -15.52 -1.65
CA ASP A 6 -26.60 -14.34 -1.28
C ASP A 6 -25.99 -13.72 -0.01
N ARG A 7 -25.17 -12.66 -0.16
CA ARG A 7 -24.64 -11.88 0.98
C ARG A 7 -25.69 -10.88 1.44
N LYS A 8 -26.86 -11.35 1.87
CA LYS A 8 -27.75 -10.49 2.65
C LYS A 8 -27.13 -10.26 4.02
N THR A 9 -26.84 -8.99 4.30
CA THR A 9 -26.29 -8.45 5.56
C THR A 9 -24.90 -8.94 5.97
N ALA A 10 -23.92 -8.97 5.04
CA ALA A 10 -22.52 -9.01 5.47
C ALA A 10 -22.10 -7.61 5.95
N PRO A 11 -21.40 -7.47 7.08
CA PRO A 11 -20.82 -6.18 7.48
C PRO A 11 -19.93 -5.66 6.35
N VAL A 12 -19.96 -4.36 6.09
CA VAL A 12 -19.11 -3.71 5.08
C VAL A 12 -17.67 -4.15 5.31
N PRO A 13 -17.05 -4.89 4.39
CA PRO A 13 -15.73 -5.45 4.62
C PRO A 13 -14.69 -4.33 4.69
N THR A 14 -13.69 -4.48 5.56
CA THR A 14 -12.53 -3.62 5.52
C THR A 14 -11.69 -3.96 4.31
N ALA A 15 -11.57 -3.03 3.37
CA ALA A 15 -10.88 -3.28 2.09
C ALA A 15 -10.07 -2.05 1.65
N VAL A 16 -8.90 -2.27 1.08
CA VAL A 16 -8.16 -1.22 0.36
C VAL A 16 -8.88 -0.97 -0.95
N MET A 17 -9.32 0.27 -1.22
CA MET A 17 -10.01 0.67 -2.45
C MET A 17 -9.09 1.39 -3.43
N ARG A 18 -8.06 2.03 -2.88
CA ARG A 18 -7.02 2.73 -3.65
C ARG A 18 -5.70 2.58 -2.93
N ILE A 19 -4.62 2.39 -3.68
CA ILE A 19 -3.25 2.50 -3.18
C ILE A 19 -2.41 3.35 -4.15
N THR A 20 -1.62 4.25 -3.58
CA THR A 20 -0.67 5.10 -4.27
C THR A 20 0.71 4.86 -3.67
N LEU A 21 1.69 4.58 -4.52
CA LEU A 21 3.08 4.42 -4.14
C LEU A 21 3.91 5.50 -4.83
N THR A 22 4.84 6.11 -4.09
CA THR A 22 5.85 7.02 -4.62
C THR A 22 7.22 6.58 -4.13
N ASN A 23 8.15 6.33 -5.05
CA ASN A 23 9.53 5.92 -4.77
C ASN A 23 9.66 4.74 -3.79
N PHE A 24 8.73 3.79 -3.88
CA PHE A 24 8.67 2.63 -2.98
C PHE A 24 9.26 1.39 -3.67
N ARG A 25 10.35 0.83 -3.14
CA ARG A 25 11.04 -0.35 -3.70
C ARG A 25 11.33 -0.19 -5.20
N ASN A 26 10.71 -0.99 -6.06
CA ASN A 26 10.90 -0.89 -7.51
C ASN A 26 9.88 0.02 -8.21
N TYR A 27 8.92 0.60 -7.48
CA TYR A 27 7.93 1.53 -8.01
C TYR A 27 8.43 2.97 -7.87
N GLU A 28 8.61 3.66 -9.00
CA GLU A 28 8.74 5.13 -9.00
C GLU A 28 7.39 5.77 -8.67
N LYS A 29 6.33 5.34 -9.36
CA LYS A 29 4.96 5.76 -9.13
C LYS A 29 4.00 4.62 -9.44
N LEU A 30 3.01 4.41 -8.58
CA LEU A 30 1.88 3.53 -8.84
C LEU A 30 0.60 4.19 -8.34
N HIS A 31 -0.46 4.15 -9.14
CA HIS A 31 -1.81 4.45 -8.69
C HIS A 31 -2.71 3.30 -9.10
N LEU A 32 -3.26 2.61 -8.11
CA LEU A 32 -4.11 1.46 -8.35
C LEU A 32 -5.43 1.65 -7.62
N LYS A 33 -6.54 1.62 -8.37
CA LYS A 33 -7.90 1.52 -7.84
C LYS A 33 -8.35 0.08 -7.94
N VAL A 34 -9.04 -0.40 -6.91
CA VAL A 34 -9.50 -1.78 -6.82
C VAL A 34 -10.89 -1.86 -6.22
N THR A 35 -11.45 -3.06 -6.15
CA THR A 35 -12.73 -3.35 -5.50
C THR A 35 -12.49 -4.11 -4.20
N GLU A 36 -13.55 -4.26 -3.41
CA GLU A 36 -13.58 -5.07 -2.18
C GLU A 36 -13.51 -6.59 -2.42
N GLN A 37 -13.41 -7.02 -3.67
CA GLN A 37 -13.30 -8.42 -4.04
C GLN A 37 -11.84 -8.89 -3.93
N PRO A 38 -11.59 -10.19 -3.70
CA PRO A 38 -10.24 -10.75 -3.73
C PRO A 38 -9.52 -10.45 -5.05
N ILE A 39 -8.24 -10.07 -4.96
CA ILE A 39 -7.42 -9.65 -6.10
C ILE A 39 -6.25 -10.62 -6.25
N VAL A 40 -5.99 -11.04 -7.48
CA VAL A 40 -4.82 -11.85 -7.83
C VAL A 40 -3.82 -10.98 -8.57
N LEU A 41 -2.61 -10.87 -8.03
CA LEU A 41 -1.48 -10.21 -8.70
C LEU A 41 -0.75 -11.25 -9.56
N THR A 42 -0.69 -11.03 -10.87
CA THR A 42 -0.02 -11.92 -11.83
C THR A 42 1.16 -11.21 -12.51
N GLY A 43 2.02 -11.98 -13.18
CA GLY A 43 3.21 -11.45 -13.87
C GLY A 43 4.48 -12.20 -13.51
N THR A 44 5.59 -11.85 -14.16
CA THR A 44 6.89 -12.50 -13.97
C THR A 44 7.48 -12.25 -12.56
N ASN A 45 8.47 -13.05 -12.17
CA ASN A 45 9.22 -12.80 -10.94
C ASN A 45 10.01 -11.50 -11.06
N GLY A 46 10.09 -10.74 -9.96
CA GLY A 46 10.81 -9.45 -9.93
C GLY A 46 10.00 -8.22 -10.38
N ILE A 47 8.80 -8.39 -10.97
CA ILE A 47 7.98 -7.25 -11.45
C ILE A 47 7.41 -6.36 -10.31
N GLY A 48 7.45 -6.81 -9.06
CA GLY A 48 7.02 -6.03 -7.89
C GLY A 48 5.76 -6.51 -7.17
N LYS A 49 5.17 -7.66 -7.54
CA LYS A 49 3.96 -8.22 -6.88
C LYS A 49 4.09 -8.28 -5.35
N THR A 50 5.21 -8.80 -4.84
CA THR A 50 5.46 -8.87 -3.40
C THR A 50 5.71 -7.50 -2.79
N ASN A 51 6.29 -6.56 -3.54
CA ASN A 51 6.49 -5.19 -3.06
C ASN A 51 5.13 -4.47 -2.91
N LEU A 52 4.15 -4.75 -3.79
CA LEU A 52 2.80 -4.20 -3.63
C LEU A 52 2.11 -4.72 -2.36
N ILE A 53 2.21 -6.04 -2.08
CA ILE A 53 1.67 -6.62 -0.84
C ILE A 53 2.43 -6.09 0.39
N GLU A 54 3.74 -5.90 0.28
CA GLU A 54 4.55 -5.26 1.32
C GLU A 54 4.05 -3.84 1.58
N ALA A 55 3.75 -3.03 0.56
CA ALA A 55 3.23 -1.69 0.75
C ALA A 55 1.91 -1.67 1.54
N VAL A 56 0.99 -2.61 1.28
CA VAL A 56 -0.24 -2.75 2.08
C VAL A 56 0.09 -3.05 3.55
N SER A 57 1.10 -3.89 3.81
CA SER A 57 1.51 -4.20 5.19
C SER A 57 2.16 -3.04 5.94
N PHE A 58 2.64 -2.02 5.24
CA PHE A 58 3.18 -0.81 5.85
C PHE A 58 2.09 0.14 6.36
N LEU A 59 0.83 -0.08 5.95
CA LEU A 59 -0.33 0.69 6.43
C LEU A 59 -0.82 0.21 7.81
N THR A 60 -0.25 -0.87 8.34
CA THR A 60 -0.51 -1.33 9.72
C THR A 60 0.65 -0.91 10.64
N PRO A 61 0.40 -0.74 11.95
CA PRO A 61 1.46 -0.44 12.90
C PRO A 61 2.60 -1.47 12.84
N GLY A 62 3.86 -1.02 12.75
CA GLY A 62 5.04 -1.88 12.76
C GLY A 62 6.04 -1.56 11.66
N ARG A 63 6.80 -2.58 11.22
CA ARG A 63 7.88 -2.46 10.23
C ARG A 63 7.58 -3.13 8.87
N GLY A 64 6.30 -3.37 8.59
CA GLY A 64 5.86 -4.14 7.42
C GLY A 64 6.28 -5.61 7.46
N LEU A 65 5.90 -6.37 6.42
CA LEU A 65 6.08 -7.82 6.33
C LEU A 65 7.54 -8.30 6.45
N ARG A 66 8.50 -7.53 5.93
CA ARG A 66 9.92 -7.93 5.91
C ARG A 66 10.74 -7.41 7.10
N ARG A 67 10.15 -6.59 7.98
CA ARG A 67 10.86 -5.91 9.08
C ARG A 67 12.11 -5.13 8.64
N ALA A 68 12.18 -4.74 7.37
CA ALA A 68 13.32 -4.06 6.79
C ALA A 68 13.52 -2.67 7.43
N ARG A 69 14.74 -2.14 7.36
CA ARG A 69 15.00 -0.76 7.84
C ARG A 69 14.27 0.22 6.93
N LEU A 70 13.71 1.30 7.47
CA LEU A 70 12.97 2.30 6.68
C LEU A 70 13.82 2.92 5.55
N SER A 71 15.14 2.98 5.74
CA SER A 71 16.11 3.43 4.75
C SER A 71 16.26 2.48 3.55
N GLU A 72 15.91 1.20 3.69
CA GLU A 72 16.00 0.18 2.64
C GLU A 72 14.71 0.08 1.81
N ILE A 73 13.68 0.84 2.18
CA ILE A 73 12.37 0.84 1.53
C ILE A 73 12.35 1.76 0.31
N ALA A 74 13.10 2.86 0.38
CA ALA A 74 13.20 3.81 -0.70
C ALA A 74 13.66 3.12 -2.00
N ARG A 75 13.11 3.58 -3.12
CA ARG A 75 13.59 3.17 -4.43
C ARG A 75 15.05 3.56 -4.59
N HIS A 76 15.83 2.70 -5.25
CA HIS A 76 17.25 2.96 -5.49
C HIS A 76 17.46 4.35 -6.12
N GLY A 77 18.35 5.16 -5.55
CA GLY A 77 18.60 6.54 -5.97
C GLY A 77 17.64 7.57 -5.39
N THR A 78 16.75 7.19 -4.47
CA THR A 78 15.82 8.09 -3.77
C THR A 78 16.00 7.98 -2.26
N SER A 79 15.71 9.06 -1.54
CA SER A 79 15.81 9.14 -0.07
C SER A 79 14.45 9.32 0.62
N SER A 80 13.41 9.65 -0.16
CA SER A 80 12.04 9.83 0.31
C SER A 80 11.10 8.86 -0.41
N TRP A 81 10.12 8.35 0.30
CA TRP A 81 9.08 7.47 -0.25
C TRP A 81 7.77 7.63 0.51
N SER A 82 6.66 7.29 -0.14
CA SER A 82 5.34 7.32 0.50
C SER A 82 4.41 6.25 -0.04
N ILE A 83 3.51 5.83 0.83
CA ILE A 83 2.35 4.97 0.57
C ILE A 83 1.14 5.72 1.08
N ALA A 84 0.12 5.86 0.25
CA ALA A 84 -1.18 6.38 0.64
C ALA A 84 -2.27 5.45 0.14
N ALA A 85 -3.30 5.24 0.94
CA ALA A 85 -4.40 4.38 0.57
C ALA A 85 -5.75 4.89 1.10
N THR A 86 -6.78 4.65 0.30
CA THR A 86 -8.17 4.78 0.72
C THR A 86 -8.63 3.41 1.19
N VAL A 87 -9.04 3.29 2.44
CA VAL A 87 -9.54 2.04 3.04
C VAL A 87 -11.03 2.20 3.34
N MET A 88 -11.83 1.29 2.79
CA MET A 88 -13.22 1.15 3.16
C MET A 88 -13.32 0.51 4.53
N THR A 89 -14.14 1.07 5.40
CA THR A 89 -14.44 0.51 6.74
C THR A 89 -15.95 0.58 6.98
N PRO A 90 -16.48 -0.12 8.00
CA PRO A 90 -17.89 0.02 8.39
C PRO A 90 -18.31 1.45 8.76
N ALA A 91 -17.37 2.31 9.19
CA ALA A 91 -17.63 3.72 9.52
C ALA A 91 -17.52 4.67 8.31
N GLY A 92 -17.19 4.14 7.13
CA GLY A 92 -16.93 4.92 5.92
C GLY A 92 -15.48 4.84 5.45
N PRO A 93 -15.13 5.57 4.37
CA PRO A 93 -13.78 5.60 3.82
C PRO A 93 -12.85 6.37 4.75
N VAL A 94 -11.65 5.83 4.97
CA VAL A 94 -10.56 6.52 5.66
C VAL A 94 -9.33 6.56 4.77
N GLU A 95 -8.61 7.67 4.84
CA GLU A 95 -7.29 7.79 4.20
C GLU A 95 -6.21 7.42 5.22
N VAL A 96 -5.33 6.53 4.83
CA VAL A 96 -4.17 6.10 5.62
C VAL A 96 -2.92 6.28 4.79
N GLY A 97 -1.82 6.68 5.44
CA GLY A 97 -0.56 6.85 4.76
C GLY A 97 0.63 6.67 5.68
N THR A 98 1.74 6.29 5.09
CA THR A 98 3.04 6.20 5.75
C THR A 98 4.13 6.54 4.75
N GLY A 99 5.25 7.05 5.24
CA GLY A 99 6.34 7.44 4.38
C GLY A 99 7.55 7.87 5.19
N LEU A 100 8.65 8.03 4.47
CA LEU A 100 9.85 8.67 4.96
C LEU A 100 10.09 9.90 4.09
N GLU A 101 10.20 11.05 4.74
CA GLU A 101 10.72 12.25 4.12
C GLU A 101 12.20 12.35 4.50
N CYS A 102 13.08 12.40 3.51
CA CYS A 102 14.45 12.79 3.75
C CYS A 102 14.43 14.22 4.25
N ALA A 103 14.98 14.46 5.44
CA ALA A 103 15.19 15.81 5.92
C ALA A 103 16.01 16.57 4.86
N THR A 104 15.37 17.52 4.19
CA THR A 104 16.12 18.50 3.41
C THR A 104 16.87 19.31 4.44
N TYR A 105 18.20 19.31 4.36
CA TYR A 105 19.05 20.16 5.16
C TYR A 105 18.47 21.58 5.17
N CYS A 106 17.97 22.02 6.32
CA CYS A 106 17.49 23.36 6.54
C CYS A 106 18.61 24.05 7.32
N PRO A 107 19.48 24.85 6.68
CA PRO A 107 20.50 25.58 7.42
C PRO A 107 19.76 26.69 8.17
N HIS A 108 19.47 26.45 9.45
CA HIS A 108 19.10 27.53 10.36
C HIS A 108 20.39 28.06 11.01
N TRP A 109 21.13 28.84 10.24
CA TRP A 109 22.02 29.93 10.67
C TRP A 109 22.10 30.94 9.53
#